data_AF-A0A8T3P9H1-F1
#
_entry.id   AF-A0A8T3P9H1-F1
#
_cell.length_a   1.000
_cell.length_b   1.000
_cell.length_c   1.000
_cell.angle_alpha   90.00
_cell.angle_beta   90.00
_cell.angle_gamma   90.00
#
_symmetry.space_group_name_H-M   'P 1'
#
loop_
_entity.id
_entity.type
_entity.pdbx_description
1 polymer ?
#
loop_
_entity_poly.entity_id
_entity_poly.type
_entity_poly.pdbx_seq_one_letter_code
_entity_poly.pdbx_strand_id
1 'polypeptide(L)'
;MTERTSATSADGMPPHDPCGGARVAEDQRCTEAAAMRSAADEATAAQAEAHRDYADTAARSEDARRAADAAWLARVKEDAQRAYRRARERAASLQDLQDAAAAWLAEIDRLNRARREADTRLLEERERLSGLQARVEELAIRVDATRLSAESAERACREAREALARCEKAANAAGRSVAHVETVEPESMAPVAPVISAAAASFSDGEPGGGPRGGEPRATPEEREPAPIFGLLDGDRRALRGIALAIADNASDADAVAALLQGLSDAIHEAARTAGYLDFPDHDPFWGSFPPGERRAIAGALAAMGHGFDGSGGFTGDRPPDGRQLAMALGHAGHDPMRVRNVPSGTRLADLYREVSVAAGEYVTERSGSLSLSETRALVGSRASSLGGLWERWDRIREALLGADPAEPS
;
A
#
# COMPACT_ATOMS: atom_id res chain seq x y z
N MET A 1 -33.37 90.72 8.53
CA MET A 1 -34.68 90.06 8.61
C MET A 1 -34.76 89.01 7.51
N THR A 2 -34.81 87.71 7.78
CA THR A 2 -34.84 87.07 9.11
C THR A 2 -34.15 85.72 9.03
N GLU A 3 -33.04 85.56 9.75
CA GLU A 3 -32.36 84.27 9.87
C GLU A 3 -33.22 83.31 10.70
N ARG A 4 -33.27 82.04 10.32
CA ARG A 4 -33.97 80.99 11.07
C ARG A 4 -32.99 79.89 11.42
N THR A 5 -32.31 80.06 12.55
CA THR A 5 -31.35 79.11 13.10
C THR A 5 -32.05 77.79 13.38
N SER A 6 -31.68 76.73 12.65
CA SER A 6 -32.13 75.37 12.96
C SER A 6 -31.27 74.82 14.09
N ALA A 7 -31.86 74.65 15.26
CA ALA A 7 -31.18 74.07 16.42
C ALA A 7 -31.00 72.57 16.22
N THR A 8 -29.75 72.09 16.25
CA THR A 8 -29.46 70.66 16.33
C THR A 8 -29.88 70.14 17.70
N SER A 9 -30.99 69.41 17.76
CA SER A 9 -31.41 68.72 18.98
C SER A 9 -30.47 67.55 19.24
N ALA A 10 -29.50 67.76 20.14
CA ALA A 10 -28.69 66.70 20.72
C ALA A 10 -29.52 65.95 21.77
N ASP A 11 -30.43 65.10 21.31
CA ASP A 11 -31.36 64.32 22.14
C ASP A 11 -31.33 62.86 21.68
N GLY A 12 -31.51 61.92 22.63
CA GLY A 12 -31.48 60.48 22.34
C GLY A 12 -30.08 59.86 22.19
N MET A 13 -29.14 60.14 23.10
CA MET A 13 -28.09 59.14 23.39
C MET A 13 -28.82 57.86 23.87
N PRO A 14 -28.68 56.70 23.21
CA PRO A 14 -29.44 55.52 23.58
C PRO A 14 -29.09 55.09 25.02
N PRO A 15 -30.06 54.60 25.82
CA PRO A 15 -29.80 54.19 27.19
C PRO A 15 -28.73 53.10 27.21
N HIS A 16 -27.61 53.40 27.86
CA HIS A 16 -26.43 52.54 27.88
C HIS A 16 -26.75 51.22 28.60
N ASP A 17 -26.98 50.15 27.84
CA ASP A 17 -27.26 48.82 28.39
C ASP A 17 -26.06 48.34 29.25
N PRO A 18 -26.20 48.22 30.58
CA PRO A 18 -25.10 47.84 31.46
C PRO A 18 -24.62 46.40 31.21
N CYS A 19 -25.41 45.58 30.50
CA CYS A 19 -25.09 44.20 30.16
C CYS A 19 -24.91 43.96 28.67
N GLY A 20 -24.90 45.01 27.82
CA GLY A 20 -24.76 44.88 26.37
C GLY A 20 -23.52 44.08 25.95
N GLY A 21 -22.36 44.37 26.58
CA GLY A 21 -21.12 43.62 26.32
C GLY A 21 -21.18 42.16 26.76
N ALA A 22 -21.89 41.84 27.85
CA ALA A 22 -22.11 40.46 28.28
C ALA A 22 -23.06 39.70 27.33
N ARG A 23 -24.05 40.38 26.76
CA ARG A 23 -24.99 39.80 25.80
C ARG A 23 -24.34 39.53 24.43
N VAL A 24 -23.46 40.43 23.96
CA VAL A 24 -22.60 40.18 22.79
C VAL A 24 -21.64 39.01 23.03
N ALA A 25 -21.04 38.90 24.23
CA ALA A 25 -20.18 37.78 24.57
C ALA A 25 -20.92 36.44 24.68
N GLU A 26 -22.19 36.42 25.07
CA GLU A 26 -23.04 35.22 24.97
C GLU A 26 -23.28 34.82 23.52
N ASP A 27 -23.78 35.75 22.70
CA ASP A 27 -24.15 35.52 21.31
C ASP A 27 -22.99 34.96 20.48
N GLN A 28 -21.80 35.57 20.61
CA GLN A 28 -20.58 35.10 19.95
C GLN A 28 -20.20 33.67 20.36
N ARG A 29 -20.09 33.39 21.66
CA ARG A 29 -19.65 32.07 22.17
C ARG A 29 -20.67 30.97 21.94
N CYS A 30 -21.96 31.29 21.97
CA CYS A 30 -23.02 30.32 21.69
C CYS A 30 -23.20 30.07 20.19
N THR A 31 -22.89 31.04 19.33
CA THR A 31 -22.75 30.84 17.88
C THR A 31 -21.54 29.95 17.57
N GLU A 32 -20.39 30.20 18.19
CA GLU A 32 -19.21 29.35 18.09
C GLU A 32 -19.49 27.90 18.56
N ALA A 33 -20.18 27.74 19.70
CA ALA A 33 -20.60 26.42 20.19
C ALA A 33 -21.54 25.67 19.25
N ALA A 34 -22.39 26.38 18.49
CA ALA A 34 -23.24 25.77 17.47
C ALA A 34 -22.41 25.33 16.24
N ALA A 35 -21.48 26.16 15.78
CA ALA A 35 -20.59 25.83 14.67
C ALA A 35 -19.68 24.63 14.98
N MET A 36 -19.10 24.59 16.19
CA MET A 36 -18.24 23.48 16.62
C MET A 36 -19.02 22.16 16.77
N ARG A 37 -20.31 22.21 17.13
CA ARG A 37 -21.18 21.02 17.10
C ARG A 37 -21.35 20.49 15.66
N SER A 38 -21.69 21.36 14.71
CA SER A 38 -21.81 20.98 13.29
C SER A 38 -20.54 20.31 12.79
N ALA A 39 -19.36 20.89 13.08
CA ALA A 39 -18.08 20.32 12.69
C ALA A 39 -17.79 18.93 13.29
N ALA A 40 -18.27 18.65 14.52
CA ALA A 40 -18.16 17.33 15.14
C ALA A 40 -19.15 16.31 14.56
N ASP A 41 -20.37 16.74 14.25
CA ASP A 41 -21.39 15.91 13.57
C ASP A 41 -20.92 15.55 12.13
N GLU A 42 -20.36 16.53 11.40
CA GLU A 42 -19.77 16.36 10.07
C GLU A 42 -18.55 15.43 10.08
N ALA A 43 -17.63 15.58 11.03
CA ALA A 43 -16.49 14.68 11.19
C ALA A 43 -16.94 13.24 11.47
N THR A 44 -17.97 13.08 12.32
CA THR A 44 -18.54 11.76 12.66
C THR A 44 -19.22 11.11 11.44
N ALA A 45 -19.95 11.89 10.64
CA ALA A 45 -20.55 11.42 9.40
C ALA A 45 -19.50 10.96 8.38
N ALA A 46 -18.41 11.71 8.23
CA ALA A 46 -17.29 11.37 7.34
C ALA A 46 -16.54 10.11 7.80
N GLN A 47 -16.33 9.92 9.11
CA GLN A 47 -15.75 8.68 9.64
C GLN A 47 -16.66 7.48 9.37
N ALA A 48 -17.97 7.62 9.59
CA ALA A 48 -18.95 6.58 9.30
C ALA A 48 -19.03 6.23 7.81
N GLU A 49 -18.77 7.18 6.91
CA GLU A 49 -18.64 6.95 5.47
C GLU A 49 -17.37 6.18 5.11
N ALA A 50 -16.20 6.60 5.63
CA ALA A 50 -14.94 5.89 5.41
C ALA A 50 -14.97 4.43 5.91
N HIS A 51 -15.71 4.15 6.99
CA HIS A 51 -15.96 2.77 7.45
C HIS A 51 -16.83 1.94 6.48
N ARG A 52 -17.79 2.56 5.78
CA ARG A 52 -18.58 1.88 4.74
C ARG A 52 -17.73 1.60 3.50
N ASP A 53 -16.98 2.61 3.03
CA ASP A 53 -16.01 2.46 1.93
C ASP A 53 -15.03 1.29 2.22
N TYR A 54 -14.51 1.22 3.45
CA TYR A 54 -13.61 0.15 3.89
C TYR A 54 -14.29 -1.23 3.87
N ALA A 55 -15.49 -1.34 4.44
CA ALA A 55 -16.23 -2.62 4.49
C ALA A 55 -16.60 -3.14 3.09
N ASP A 56 -17.07 -2.28 2.19
CA ASP A 56 -17.39 -2.64 0.81
C ASP A 56 -16.12 -3.05 0.03
N THR A 57 -15.00 -2.37 0.29
CA THR A 57 -13.69 -2.71 -0.30
C THR A 57 -13.15 -4.03 0.24
N ALA A 58 -13.35 -4.33 1.52
CA ALA A 58 -13.01 -5.62 2.11
C ALA A 58 -13.81 -6.78 1.51
N ALA A 59 -15.12 -6.56 1.27
CA ALA A 59 -15.97 -7.53 0.58
C ALA A 59 -15.49 -7.81 -0.86
N ARG A 60 -15.18 -6.76 -1.65
CA ARG A 60 -14.65 -6.92 -3.01
C ARG A 60 -13.27 -7.59 -3.04
N SER A 61 -12.39 -7.27 -2.10
CA SER A 61 -11.08 -7.92 -1.96
C SER A 61 -11.21 -9.42 -1.64
N GLU A 62 -12.17 -9.79 -0.81
CA GLU A 62 -12.50 -11.19 -0.50
C GLU A 62 -13.11 -11.93 -1.71
N ASP A 63 -13.97 -11.30 -2.51
CA ASP A 63 -14.45 -11.89 -3.76
C ASP A 63 -13.34 -12.05 -4.81
N ALA A 64 -12.43 -11.06 -4.94
CA ALA A 64 -11.24 -11.19 -5.77
C ALA A 64 -10.34 -12.35 -5.28
N ARG A 65 -10.17 -12.50 -3.96
CA ARG A 65 -9.43 -13.63 -3.36
C ARG A 65 -10.08 -14.98 -3.65
N ARG A 66 -11.42 -15.07 -3.68
CA ARG A 66 -12.15 -16.28 -4.09
C ARG A 66 -11.98 -16.59 -5.58
N ALA A 67 -12.05 -15.59 -6.46
CA ALA A 67 -11.77 -15.75 -7.88
C ALA A 67 -10.29 -16.11 -8.16
N ALA A 68 -9.39 -15.78 -7.24
CA ALA A 68 -7.98 -16.10 -7.27
C ALA A 68 -7.62 -17.51 -6.72
N ASP A 69 -8.58 -18.30 -6.22
CA ASP A 69 -8.29 -19.62 -5.62
C ASP A 69 -7.66 -20.59 -6.65
N ALA A 70 -6.38 -20.91 -6.43
CA ALA A 70 -5.64 -21.87 -7.24
C ALA A 70 -6.24 -23.29 -7.17
N ALA A 71 -6.82 -23.69 -6.03
CA ALA A 71 -7.46 -25.00 -5.90
C ALA A 71 -8.78 -25.06 -6.69
N TRP A 72 -9.55 -23.97 -6.74
CA TRP A 72 -10.72 -23.85 -7.62
C TRP A 72 -10.31 -23.87 -9.08
N LEU A 73 -9.30 -23.09 -9.48
CA LEU A 73 -8.80 -23.07 -10.85
C LEU A 73 -8.30 -24.46 -11.30
N ALA A 74 -7.59 -25.19 -10.43
CA ALA A 74 -7.13 -26.55 -10.71
C ALA A 74 -8.30 -27.51 -10.97
N ARG A 75 -9.34 -27.51 -10.12
CA ARG A 75 -10.56 -28.31 -10.30
C ARG A 75 -11.24 -28.01 -11.64
N VAL A 76 -11.44 -26.73 -11.97
CA VAL A 76 -12.12 -26.31 -13.21
C VAL A 76 -11.29 -26.65 -14.46
N LYS A 77 -9.96 -26.49 -14.42
CA LYS A 77 -9.07 -26.94 -15.50
C LYS A 77 -9.12 -28.47 -15.69
N GLU A 78 -9.23 -29.23 -14.60
CA GLU A 78 -9.40 -30.68 -14.67
C GLU A 78 -10.73 -31.08 -15.32
N ASP A 79 -11.83 -30.37 -15.04
CA ASP A 79 -13.11 -30.57 -15.71
C ASP A 79 -13.10 -30.20 -17.20
N ALA A 80 -12.43 -29.11 -17.57
CA ALA A 80 -12.17 -28.79 -18.98
C ALA A 80 -11.36 -29.90 -19.67
N GLN A 81 -10.36 -30.47 -18.99
CA GLN A 81 -9.58 -31.61 -19.51
C GLN A 81 -10.40 -32.91 -19.59
N ARG A 82 -11.30 -33.17 -18.62
CA ARG A 82 -12.29 -34.27 -18.69
C ARG A 82 -13.26 -34.09 -19.86
N ALA A 83 -13.71 -32.86 -20.12
CA ALA A 83 -14.57 -32.55 -21.27
C ALA A 83 -13.82 -32.79 -22.59
N TYR A 84 -12.58 -32.33 -22.72
CA TYR A 84 -11.74 -32.57 -23.90
C TYR A 84 -11.49 -34.07 -24.16
N ARG A 85 -11.12 -34.86 -23.13
CA ARG A 85 -10.97 -36.33 -23.28
C ARG A 85 -12.23 -36.98 -23.86
N ARG A 86 -13.39 -36.68 -23.27
CA ARG A 86 -14.71 -37.17 -23.74
C ARG A 86 -15.13 -36.61 -25.10
N ALA A 87 -14.55 -35.51 -25.59
CA ALA A 87 -14.78 -35.02 -26.95
C ALA A 87 -13.90 -35.78 -27.95
N ARG A 88 -12.60 -35.91 -27.66
CA ARG A 88 -11.63 -36.69 -28.45
C ARG A 88 -12.04 -38.16 -28.61
N GLU A 89 -12.61 -38.77 -27.57
CA GLU A 89 -13.16 -40.14 -27.59
C GLU A 89 -14.38 -40.32 -28.50
N ARG A 90 -15.03 -39.22 -28.93
CA ARG A 90 -16.20 -39.22 -29.82
C ARG A 90 -15.92 -38.58 -31.19
N ALA A 91 -14.68 -38.16 -31.45
CA ALA A 91 -14.28 -37.60 -32.74
C ALA A 91 -14.35 -38.68 -33.83
N ALA A 92 -15.15 -38.46 -34.87
CA ALA A 92 -15.27 -39.37 -36.02
C ALA A 92 -14.32 -38.99 -37.17
N SER A 93 -13.79 -37.77 -37.13
CA SER A 93 -12.92 -37.16 -38.14
C SER A 93 -11.79 -36.35 -37.50
N LEU A 94 -10.82 -35.94 -38.33
CA LEU A 94 -9.78 -34.98 -37.92
C LEU A 94 -10.37 -33.62 -37.54
N GLN A 95 -11.47 -33.20 -38.18
CA GLN A 95 -12.14 -31.92 -37.89
C GLN A 95 -12.74 -31.92 -36.48
N ASP A 96 -13.48 -32.96 -36.10
CA ASP A 96 -14.05 -33.08 -34.74
C ASP A 96 -12.96 -32.99 -33.65
N LEU A 97 -11.77 -33.52 -33.96
CA LEU A 97 -10.61 -33.54 -33.07
C LEU A 97 -9.95 -32.15 -32.97
N GLN A 98 -9.86 -31.42 -34.09
CA GLN A 98 -9.41 -30.02 -34.14
C GLN A 98 -10.40 -29.09 -33.41
N ASP A 99 -11.70 -29.25 -33.64
CA ASP A 99 -12.75 -28.45 -33.00
C ASP A 99 -12.78 -28.69 -31.48
N ALA A 100 -12.63 -29.95 -31.04
CA ALA A 100 -12.51 -30.31 -29.63
C ALA A 100 -11.25 -29.70 -28.98
N ALA A 101 -10.12 -29.67 -29.69
CA ALA A 101 -8.88 -29.06 -29.20
C ALA A 101 -9.01 -27.52 -29.13
N ALA A 102 -9.60 -26.89 -30.15
CA ALA A 102 -9.84 -25.45 -30.18
C ALA A 102 -10.77 -24.98 -29.05
N ALA A 103 -11.86 -25.72 -28.80
CA ALA A 103 -12.78 -25.45 -27.70
C ALA A 103 -12.09 -25.59 -26.33
N TRP A 104 -11.23 -26.60 -26.16
CA TRP A 104 -10.45 -26.80 -24.93
C TRP A 104 -9.43 -25.68 -24.70
N LEU A 105 -8.66 -25.30 -25.72
CA LEU A 105 -7.70 -24.20 -25.64
C LEU A 105 -8.38 -22.87 -25.32
N ALA A 106 -9.50 -22.55 -25.99
CA ALA A 106 -10.28 -21.34 -25.73
C ALA A 106 -10.79 -21.26 -24.28
N GLU A 107 -11.19 -22.39 -23.69
CA GLU A 107 -11.61 -22.48 -22.29
C GLU A 107 -10.44 -22.33 -21.32
N ILE A 108 -9.31 -23.00 -21.56
CA ILE A 108 -8.10 -22.84 -20.74
C ILE A 108 -7.61 -21.38 -20.78
N ASP A 109 -7.64 -20.73 -21.94
CA ASP A 109 -7.30 -19.31 -22.10
C ASP A 109 -8.29 -18.37 -21.40
N ARG A 110 -9.59 -18.68 -21.42
CA ARG A 110 -10.61 -17.94 -20.66
C ARG A 110 -10.33 -18.02 -19.16
N LEU A 111 -10.03 -19.21 -18.64
CA LEU A 111 -9.68 -19.44 -17.24
C LEU A 111 -8.36 -18.75 -16.86
N ASN A 112 -7.35 -18.78 -17.74
CA ASN A 112 -6.07 -18.10 -17.53
C ASN A 112 -6.21 -16.57 -17.53
N ARG A 113 -7.04 -15.98 -18.41
CA ARG A 113 -7.34 -14.54 -18.38
C ARG A 113 -8.07 -14.15 -17.09
N ALA A 114 -9.16 -14.86 -16.76
CA ALA A 114 -9.94 -14.59 -15.55
C ALA A 114 -9.08 -14.67 -14.27
N ARG A 115 -8.14 -15.63 -14.19
CA ARG A 115 -7.21 -15.74 -13.06
C ARG A 115 -6.29 -14.52 -12.92
N ARG A 116 -5.73 -14.01 -14.04
CA ARG A 116 -4.88 -12.81 -14.05
C ARG A 116 -5.67 -11.54 -13.71
N GLU A 117 -6.87 -11.38 -14.26
CA GLU A 117 -7.78 -10.28 -13.89
C GLU A 117 -8.12 -10.29 -12.39
N ALA A 118 -8.28 -11.48 -11.79
CA ALA A 118 -8.48 -11.62 -10.35
C ALA A 118 -7.23 -11.26 -9.53
N ASP A 119 -6.00 -11.58 -9.99
CA ASP A 119 -4.76 -11.12 -9.33
C ASP A 119 -4.64 -9.60 -9.35
N THR A 120 -4.83 -8.98 -10.51
CA THR A 120 -4.76 -7.51 -10.65
C THR A 120 -5.75 -6.82 -9.70
N ARG A 121 -7.03 -7.23 -9.71
CA ARG A 121 -8.04 -6.69 -8.81
C ARG A 121 -7.74 -6.95 -7.33
N LEU A 122 -7.16 -8.10 -6.99
CA LEU A 122 -6.77 -8.42 -5.62
C LEU A 122 -5.63 -7.51 -5.12
N LEU A 123 -4.72 -7.09 -5.99
CA LEU A 123 -3.68 -6.11 -5.65
C LEU A 123 -4.27 -4.69 -5.53
N GLU A 124 -5.09 -4.26 -6.49
CA GLU A 124 -5.76 -2.95 -6.50
C GLU A 124 -6.63 -2.74 -5.25
N GLU A 125 -7.47 -3.72 -4.89
CA GLU A 125 -8.34 -3.61 -3.71
C GLU A 125 -7.54 -3.71 -2.39
N ARG A 126 -6.36 -4.34 -2.37
CA ARG A 126 -5.45 -4.35 -1.21
C ARG A 126 -4.78 -3.00 -0.99
N GLU A 127 -4.30 -2.37 -2.05
CA GLU A 127 -3.75 -1.00 -1.98
C GLU A 127 -4.84 -0.02 -1.52
N ARG A 128 -6.05 -0.13 -2.09
CA ARG A 128 -7.22 0.66 -1.69
C ARG A 128 -7.63 0.43 -0.23
N LEU A 129 -7.59 -0.81 0.27
CA LEU A 129 -7.83 -1.11 1.69
C LEU A 129 -6.82 -0.43 2.61
N SER A 130 -5.53 -0.43 2.25
CA SER A 130 -4.46 0.23 3.01
C SER A 130 -4.70 1.75 3.10
N GLY A 131 -5.02 2.39 1.97
CA GLY A 131 -5.35 3.82 1.93
C GLY A 131 -6.62 4.16 2.70
N LEU A 132 -7.65 3.31 2.66
CA LEU A 132 -8.88 3.50 3.43
C LEU A 132 -8.66 3.30 4.93
N GLN A 133 -7.80 2.37 5.36
CA GLN A 133 -7.45 2.21 6.76
C GLN A 133 -6.78 3.48 7.31
N ALA A 134 -5.75 4.00 6.63
CA ALA A 134 -5.08 5.23 7.03
C ALA A 134 -6.05 6.43 7.11
N ARG A 135 -7.00 6.54 6.16
CA ARG A 135 -8.06 7.56 6.17
C ARG A 135 -9.03 7.39 7.35
N VAL A 136 -9.37 6.17 7.74
CA VAL A 136 -10.19 5.89 8.94
C VAL A 136 -9.47 6.28 10.23
N GLU A 137 -8.17 6.00 10.32
CA GLU A 137 -7.32 6.39 11.46
C GLU A 137 -7.17 7.93 11.57
N GLU A 138 -6.95 8.63 10.45
CA GLU A 138 -6.97 10.10 10.38
C GLU A 138 -8.31 10.70 10.84
N LEU A 139 -9.43 10.13 10.36
CA LEU A 139 -10.77 10.61 10.70
C LEU A 139 -11.14 10.36 12.16
N ALA A 140 -10.66 9.27 12.77
CA ALA A 140 -10.84 9.04 14.21
C ALA A 140 -10.22 10.17 15.05
N ILE A 141 -8.99 10.57 14.72
CA ILE A 141 -8.29 11.69 15.39
C ILE A 141 -9.06 13.00 15.17
N ARG A 142 -9.61 13.23 13.97
CA ARG A 142 -10.43 14.41 13.65
C ARG A 142 -11.75 14.44 14.44
N VAL A 143 -12.41 13.29 14.64
CA VAL A 143 -13.64 13.19 15.45
C VAL A 143 -13.35 13.53 16.91
N ASP A 144 -12.30 12.97 17.51
CA ASP A 144 -11.95 13.31 18.90
C ASP A 144 -11.55 14.79 19.06
N ALA A 145 -10.78 15.35 18.13
CA ALA A 145 -10.39 16.77 18.16
C ALA A 145 -11.60 17.71 18.04
N THR A 146 -12.51 17.45 17.09
CA THR A 146 -13.72 18.27 16.88
C THR A 146 -14.71 18.14 18.05
N ARG A 147 -14.89 16.93 18.59
CA ARG A 147 -15.68 16.67 19.81
C ARG A 147 -15.17 17.47 21.00
N LEU A 148 -13.85 17.44 21.28
CA LEU A 148 -13.25 18.20 22.38
C LEU A 148 -13.39 19.72 22.18
N SER A 149 -13.28 20.22 20.95
CA SER A 149 -13.55 21.62 20.62
C SER A 149 -15.01 22.00 20.87
N ALA A 150 -15.97 21.15 20.49
CA ALA A 150 -17.39 21.37 20.76
C ALA A 150 -17.71 21.37 22.26
N GLU A 151 -17.20 20.40 23.03
CA GLU A 151 -17.35 20.34 24.49
C GLU A 151 -16.78 21.58 25.19
N SER A 152 -15.67 22.13 24.66
CA SER A 152 -15.05 23.36 25.15
C SER A 152 -15.89 24.61 24.83
N ALA A 153 -16.30 24.77 23.57
CA ALA A 153 -17.12 25.91 23.14
C ALA A 153 -18.50 25.92 23.84
N GLU A 154 -19.13 24.76 24.02
CA GLU A 154 -20.33 24.64 24.85
C GLU A 154 -20.13 25.16 26.28
N ARG A 155 -18.96 24.88 26.88
CA ARG A 155 -18.62 25.33 28.23
C ARG A 155 -18.50 26.85 28.26
N ALA A 156 -17.79 27.44 27.29
CA ALA A 156 -17.65 28.89 27.15
C ALA A 156 -19.01 29.60 26.94
N CYS A 157 -19.92 28.99 26.17
CA CYS A 157 -21.31 29.45 26.00
C CYS A 157 -22.12 29.40 27.32
N ARG A 158 -22.02 28.30 28.09
CA ARG A 158 -22.65 28.20 29.42
C ARG A 158 -22.12 29.25 30.40
N GLU A 159 -20.80 29.41 30.47
CA GLU A 159 -20.15 30.43 31.32
C GLU A 159 -20.55 31.86 30.94
N ALA A 160 -20.76 32.14 29.65
CA ALA A 160 -21.23 33.43 29.16
C ALA A 160 -22.70 33.70 29.52
N ARG A 161 -23.57 32.69 29.40
CA ARG A 161 -24.98 32.75 29.87
C ARG A 161 -25.06 33.05 31.35
N GLU A 162 -24.23 32.39 32.16
CA GLU A 162 -24.15 32.70 33.58
C GLU A 162 -23.60 34.12 33.84
N ALA A 163 -22.62 34.59 33.05
CA ALA A 163 -22.07 35.94 33.19
C ALA A 163 -23.11 37.02 32.85
N LEU A 164 -23.89 36.84 31.78
CA LEU A 164 -25.02 37.71 31.46
C LEU A 164 -26.07 37.66 32.58
N ALA A 165 -26.48 36.46 33.03
CA ALA A 165 -27.45 36.32 34.11
C ALA A 165 -26.94 36.90 35.46
N ARG A 166 -25.63 36.92 35.72
CA ARG A 166 -25.01 37.63 36.86
C ARG A 166 -25.10 39.15 36.64
N CYS A 167 -24.77 39.64 35.46
CA CYS A 167 -24.89 41.07 35.10
C CYS A 167 -26.33 41.56 35.23
N GLU A 168 -27.30 40.88 34.64
CA GLU A 168 -28.70 41.30 34.65
C GLU A 168 -29.29 41.27 36.06
N LYS A 169 -28.88 40.32 36.92
CA LYS A 169 -29.22 40.36 38.36
C LYS A 169 -28.61 41.58 39.05
N ALA A 170 -27.37 41.93 38.76
CA ALA A 170 -26.70 43.11 39.32
C ALA A 170 -27.33 44.43 38.84
N ALA A 171 -27.63 44.56 37.54
CA ALA A 171 -28.33 45.73 36.99
C ALA A 171 -29.75 45.88 37.58
N ASN A 172 -30.49 44.79 37.70
CA ASN A 172 -31.79 44.78 38.38
C ASN A 172 -31.69 45.02 39.89
N ALA A 173 -30.52 44.81 40.53
CA ALA A 173 -30.29 45.20 41.92
C ALA A 173 -29.94 46.70 42.02
N ALA A 174 -29.03 47.19 41.17
CA ALA A 174 -28.65 48.60 41.09
C ALA A 174 -29.86 49.52 40.80
N GLY A 175 -30.72 49.14 39.85
CA GLY A 175 -31.98 49.86 39.57
C GLY A 175 -32.99 49.88 40.72
N ARG A 176 -32.86 48.98 41.71
CA ARG A 176 -33.60 49.02 42.99
C ARG A 176 -32.80 49.68 44.12
N SER A 177 -31.50 49.92 43.92
CA SER A 177 -30.57 50.47 44.91
C SER A 177 -30.34 51.98 44.78
N VAL A 178 -30.95 52.66 43.80
CA VAL A 178 -30.83 54.14 43.61
C VAL A 178 -31.46 54.96 44.76
N ALA A 179 -31.86 54.31 45.86
CA ALA A 179 -32.14 54.94 47.16
C ALA A 179 -30.87 55.17 48.02
N HIS A 180 -29.72 54.56 47.67
CA HIS A 180 -28.44 54.77 48.33
C HIS A 180 -27.27 54.51 47.36
N VAL A 181 -26.41 55.51 47.17
CA VAL A 181 -25.20 55.43 46.33
C VAL A 181 -24.08 56.22 47.02
N GLU A 182 -22.91 55.59 47.15
CA GLU A 182 -21.63 56.21 47.50
C GLU A 182 -20.57 55.65 46.52
N THR A 183 -19.58 56.46 46.11
CA THR A 183 -18.85 56.28 44.84
C THR A 183 -17.33 56.22 45.01
N VAL A 184 -16.67 55.27 44.32
CA VAL A 184 -15.20 55.22 44.11
C VAL A 184 -14.92 54.71 42.68
N GLU A 185 -13.86 55.22 42.04
CA GLU A 185 -13.50 55.01 40.62
C GLU A 185 -12.42 53.93 40.38
N PRO A 186 -12.26 53.39 39.14
CA PRO A 186 -11.19 52.47 38.74
C PRO A 186 -10.28 52.94 37.58
N GLU A 187 -9.07 52.37 37.47
CA GLU A 187 -8.13 52.43 36.32
C GLU A 187 -7.65 51.00 35.93
N SER A 188 -6.91 50.73 34.84
CA SER A 188 -7.13 51.03 33.41
C SER A 188 -6.29 50.06 32.52
N MET A 189 -6.62 49.99 31.21
CA MET A 189 -6.18 49.07 30.12
C MET A 189 -4.67 49.14 29.68
N ALA A 190 -4.08 48.28 28.81
CA ALA A 190 -4.33 46.89 28.31
C ALA A 190 -3.07 46.26 27.55
N PRO A 191 -3.05 45.72 26.28
CA PRO A 191 -2.35 44.43 25.98
C PRO A 191 -1.31 44.41 24.80
N VAL A 192 -1.08 43.22 24.18
CA VAL A 192 0.12 42.80 23.38
C VAL A 192 -0.19 42.41 21.91
N ALA A 193 0.76 42.55 20.96
CA ALA A 193 0.75 41.88 19.62
C ALA A 193 2.13 41.80 18.88
N PRO A 194 2.40 40.75 18.06
CA PRO A 194 3.51 40.66 17.07
C PRO A 194 3.05 40.50 15.58
N VAL A 195 3.97 40.44 14.59
CA VAL A 195 3.69 40.45 13.12
C VAL A 195 4.63 39.53 12.29
N ILE A 196 4.21 39.08 11.08
CA ILE A 196 4.90 38.08 10.19
C ILE A 196 4.80 38.47 8.68
N SER A 197 5.85 38.25 7.84
CA SER A 197 5.86 38.07 6.33
C SER A 197 7.30 38.09 5.72
N ALA A 198 7.64 37.75 4.46
CA ALA A 198 7.23 36.71 3.48
C ALA A 198 8.04 36.81 2.13
N ALA A 199 8.27 35.68 1.41
CA ALA A 199 8.57 35.54 -0.07
C ALA A 199 9.87 36.16 -0.71
N ALA A 200 10.35 35.85 -1.94
CA ALA A 200 10.36 34.66 -2.86
C ALA A 200 11.24 34.90 -4.15
N ALA A 201 11.26 33.95 -5.12
CA ALA A 201 11.82 33.96 -6.52
C ALA A 201 13.37 33.83 -6.69
N SER A 202 14.01 33.37 -7.80
CA SER A 202 13.72 32.56 -9.04
C SER A 202 15.10 32.28 -9.73
N PHE A 203 15.38 31.55 -10.84
CA PHE A 203 14.75 30.77 -11.95
C PHE A 203 15.84 29.70 -12.41
N SER A 204 16.07 29.03 -13.57
CA SER A 204 15.60 28.69 -14.96
C SER A 204 16.63 27.64 -15.52
N ASP A 205 16.58 26.89 -16.65
CA ASP A 205 15.60 26.25 -17.58
C ASP A 205 16.40 25.29 -18.55
N GLY A 206 15.79 24.29 -19.25
CA GLY A 206 16.46 23.51 -20.34
C GLY A 206 15.87 22.14 -20.78
N GLU A 207 15.78 21.87 -22.10
CA GLU A 207 15.22 20.65 -22.79
C GLU A 207 15.75 20.60 -24.28
N PRO A 208 15.35 19.74 -25.29
CA PRO A 208 14.40 18.59 -25.38
C PRO A 208 14.82 17.35 -26.26
N GLY A 209 13.94 16.33 -26.43
CA GLY A 209 13.57 15.76 -27.77
C GLY A 209 13.80 14.26 -28.15
N GLY A 210 12.79 13.59 -28.76
CA GLY A 210 12.95 12.39 -29.64
C GLY A 210 11.91 11.22 -29.59
N GLY A 211 11.58 10.59 -30.74
CA GLY A 211 10.73 9.37 -30.93
C GLY A 211 10.63 8.97 -32.43
N PRO A 212 9.83 7.96 -32.94
CA PRO A 212 8.80 7.08 -32.33
C PRO A 212 8.95 5.55 -32.65
N ARG A 213 7.88 4.79 -33.06
CA ARG A 213 7.70 3.30 -32.93
C ARG A 213 7.44 2.47 -34.24
N GLY A 214 7.66 1.15 -34.17
CA GLY A 214 7.03 0.04 -34.96
C GLY A 214 7.88 -1.26 -34.96
N GLY A 215 7.40 -2.52 -34.95
CA GLY A 215 6.06 -3.15 -34.98
C GLY A 215 6.08 -4.65 -34.55
N GLU A 216 5.01 -5.43 -34.80
CA GLU A 216 4.78 -6.85 -34.36
C GLU A 216 5.11 -7.91 -35.46
N PRO A 217 4.78 -9.24 -35.41
CA PRO A 217 4.47 -10.21 -34.32
C PRO A 217 5.10 -11.66 -34.46
N ARG A 218 4.86 -12.56 -33.46
CA ARG A 218 4.99 -14.06 -33.50
C ARG A 218 6.43 -14.67 -33.57
N ALA A 219 6.70 -15.97 -33.32
CA ALA A 219 5.86 -17.19 -33.25
C ALA A 219 6.13 -18.15 -32.04
N THR A 220 6.04 -19.48 -32.23
CA THR A 220 5.74 -20.53 -31.22
C THR A 220 6.93 -21.34 -30.68
N PRO A 221 6.82 -21.99 -29.51
CA PRO A 221 7.89 -22.81 -28.90
C PRO A 221 7.76 -24.33 -29.15
N GLU A 222 8.89 -24.99 -29.36
CA GLU A 222 9.10 -26.44 -29.16
C GLU A 222 10.41 -26.66 -28.39
N GLU A 223 10.45 -27.72 -27.57
CA GLU A 223 11.58 -28.31 -26.82
C GLU A 223 12.85 -27.44 -26.60
N ARG A 224 12.73 -26.37 -25.81
CA ARG A 224 13.88 -25.56 -25.34
C ARG A 224 14.62 -26.21 -24.17
N GLU A 225 15.95 -26.07 -24.18
CA GLU A 225 16.79 -26.16 -22.98
C GLU A 225 16.31 -25.17 -21.90
N PRO A 226 16.54 -25.43 -20.59
CA PRO A 226 16.15 -24.50 -19.53
C PRO A 226 16.77 -23.12 -19.78
N ALA A 227 15.90 -22.10 -19.89
CA ALA A 227 16.28 -20.77 -20.35
C ALA A 227 17.51 -20.20 -19.57
N PRO A 228 18.50 -19.58 -20.24
CA PRO A 228 19.75 -19.15 -19.61
C PRO A 228 19.61 -18.26 -18.36
N ILE A 229 18.48 -17.57 -18.19
CA ILE A 229 18.14 -16.90 -16.93
C ILE A 229 18.20 -17.80 -15.70
N PHE A 230 17.83 -19.08 -15.79
CA PHE A 230 17.89 -19.99 -14.63
C PHE A 230 19.34 -20.21 -14.19
N GLY A 231 20.27 -20.45 -15.11
CA GLY A 231 21.70 -20.52 -14.79
C GLY A 231 22.28 -19.21 -14.24
N LEU A 232 21.76 -18.05 -14.67
CA LEU A 232 22.12 -16.74 -14.09
C LEU A 232 21.59 -16.55 -12.66
N LEU A 233 20.42 -17.11 -12.34
CA LEU A 233 19.83 -17.09 -11.00
C LEU A 233 20.49 -18.11 -10.07
N ASP A 234 20.84 -19.30 -10.56
CA ASP A 234 21.63 -20.31 -9.83
C ASP A 234 23.10 -19.89 -9.59
N GLY A 235 23.50 -18.69 -10.06
CA GLY A 235 24.82 -18.12 -9.84
C GLY A 235 25.92 -18.71 -10.73
N ASP A 236 25.58 -19.39 -11.83
CA ASP A 236 26.59 -19.92 -12.75
C ASP A 236 27.30 -18.78 -13.50
N ARG A 237 28.53 -18.53 -13.08
CA ARG A 237 29.44 -17.56 -13.69
C ARG A 237 29.81 -17.91 -15.15
N ARG A 238 29.57 -19.14 -15.62
CA ARG A 238 29.70 -19.49 -17.05
C ARG A 238 28.47 -19.02 -17.82
N ALA A 239 27.25 -19.34 -17.37
CA ALA A 239 26.02 -18.79 -17.94
C ALA A 239 26.05 -17.25 -17.99
N LEU A 240 26.33 -16.58 -16.85
CA LEU A 240 26.44 -15.11 -16.78
C LEU A 240 27.44 -14.57 -17.80
N ARG A 241 28.64 -15.15 -17.91
CA ARG A 241 29.67 -14.69 -18.85
C ARG A 241 29.32 -15.01 -20.31
N GLY A 242 28.66 -16.13 -20.59
CA GLY A 242 28.18 -16.50 -21.93
C GLY A 242 27.12 -15.52 -22.42
N ILE A 243 26.11 -15.25 -21.57
CA ILE A 243 25.06 -14.26 -21.83
C ILE A 243 25.68 -12.88 -22.06
N ALA A 244 26.60 -12.43 -21.18
CA ALA A 244 27.28 -11.15 -21.34
C ALA A 244 28.08 -11.03 -22.65
N LEU A 245 28.79 -12.08 -23.06
CA LEU A 245 29.54 -12.13 -24.33
C LEU A 245 28.64 -12.17 -25.57
N ALA A 246 27.45 -12.76 -25.48
CA ALA A 246 26.46 -12.75 -26.57
C ALA A 246 25.77 -11.40 -26.76
N ILE A 247 25.69 -10.58 -25.70
CA ILE A 247 25.02 -9.27 -25.71
C ILE A 247 25.97 -8.13 -26.07
N ALA A 248 27.25 -8.21 -25.68
CA ALA A 248 28.18 -7.09 -25.75
C ALA A 248 28.68 -6.77 -27.17
N ASP A 249 28.72 -5.48 -27.54
CA ASP A 249 29.16 -5.05 -28.87
C ASP A 249 30.69 -5.20 -29.07
N ASN A 250 31.45 -5.43 -28.00
CA ASN A 250 32.88 -5.72 -28.02
C ASN A 250 33.35 -6.37 -26.70
N ALA A 251 34.55 -6.95 -26.70
CA ALA A 251 35.11 -7.65 -25.55
C ALA A 251 35.32 -6.80 -24.28
N SER A 252 35.42 -5.47 -24.40
CA SER A 252 35.51 -4.53 -23.27
C SER A 252 34.15 -4.08 -22.72
N ASP A 253 33.06 -4.25 -23.47
CA ASP A 253 31.68 -3.99 -23.02
C ASP A 253 31.10 -5.20 -22.26
N ALA A 254 31.66 -6.40 -22.47
CA ALA A 254 31.22 -7.64 -21.82
C ALA A 254 31.27 -7.61 -20.28
N ASP A 255 32.30 -6.98 -19.69
CA ASP A 255 32.40 -6.85 -18.23
C ASP A 255 31.34 -5.85 -17.67
N ALA A 256 30.97 -4.83 -18.46
CA ALA A 256 29.89 -3.90 -18.09
C ALA A 256 28.51 -4.57 -18.18
N VAL A 257 28.26 -5.36 -19.23
CA VAL A 257 27.04 -6.17 -19.35
C VAL A 257 26.97 -7.23 -18.25
N ALA A 258 28.08 -7.88 -17.90
CA ALA A 258 28.15 -8.82 -16.79
C ALA A 258 27.75 -8.18 -15.45
N ALA A 259 28.20 -6.94 -15.18
CA ALA A 259 27.80 -6.19 -13.99
C ALA A 259 26.30 -5.83 -13.97
N LEU A 260 25.74 -5.47 -15.13
CA LEU A 260 24.29 -5.22 -15.27
C LEU A 260 23.46 -6.49 -15.04
N LEU A 261 23.88 -7.63 -15.58
CA LEU A 261 23.23 -8.94 -15.37
C LEU A 261 23.31 -9.41 -13.93
N GLN A 262 24.44 -9.18 -13.24
CA GLN A 262 24.55 -9.45 -11.80
C GLN A 262 23.59 -8.56 -11.01
N GLY A 263 23.54 -7.25 -11.28
CA GLY A 263 22.61 -6.33 -10.61
C GLY A 263 21.13 -6.67 -10.84
N LEU A 264 20.78 -7.24 -12.00
CA LEU A 264 19.46 -7.82 -12.23
C LEU A 264 19.23 -9.07 -11.37
N SER A 265 20.18 -10.01 -11.34
CA SER A 265 20.09 -11.22 -10.53
C SER A 265 19.92 -10.89 -9.04
N ASP A 266 20.72 -9.96 -8.51
CA ASP A 266 20.65 -9.48 -7.12
C ASP A 266 19.31 -8.80 -6.79
N ALA A 267 18.70 -8.10 -7.77
CA ALA A 267 17.39 -7.48 -7.63
C ALA A 267 16.24 -8.51 -7.68
N ILE A 268 16.36 -9.56 -8.51
CA ILE A 268 15.40 -10.67 -8.57
C ILE A 268 15.46 -11.48 -7.27
N HIS A 269 16.66 -11.79 -6.77
CA HIS A 269 16.85 -12.50 -5.49
C HIS A 269 16.24 -11.75 -4.31
N GLU A 270 16.47 -10.44 -4.21
CA GLU A 270 15.84 -9.63 -3.17
C GLU A 270 14.31 -9.64 -3.27
N ALA A 271 13.77 -9.50 -4.48
CA ALA A 271 12.33 -9.48 -4.68
C ALA A 271 11.69 -10.83 -4.36
N ALA A 272 12.33 -11.94 -4.75
CA ALA A 272 11.93 -13.29 -4.37
C ALA A 272 11.97 -13.51 -2.85
N ARG A 273 13.07 -13.13 -2.18
CA ARG A 273 13.25 -13.17 -0.71
C ARG A 273 12.16 -12.38 0.00
N THR A 274 11.91 -11.14 -0.46
CA THR A 274 10.89 -10.23 0.10
C THR A 274 9.47 -10.77 -0.10
N ALA A 275 9.21 -11.46 -1.22
CA ALA A 275 7.95 -12.11 -1.52
C ALA A 275 7.78 -13.51 -0.88
N GLY A 276 8.76 -13.99 -0.10
CA GLY A 276 8.72 -15.29 0.59
C GLY A 276 8.98 -16.51 -0.29
N TYR A 277 9.56 -16.32 -1.49
CA TYR A 277 9.96 -17.41 -2.39
C TYR A 277 11.30 -17.97 -1.93
N LEU A 278 11.21 -18.85 -0.94
CA LEU A 278 12.33 -19.62 -0.42
C LEU A 278 12.18 -21.09 -0.82
N ASP A 279 13.31 -21.74 -1.08
CA ASP A 279 13.41 -23.19 -1.15
C ASP A 279 13.88 -23.73 0.21
N PHE A 280 13.26 -24.82 0.65
CA PHE A 280 13.40 -25.35 2.00
C PHE A 280 13.75 -26.84 1.92
N PRO A 281 14.84 -27.30 2.56
CA PRO A 281 15.30 -28.67 2.45
C PRO A 281 14.26 -29.67 2.98
N ASP A 282 13.74 -30.53 2.10
CA ASP A 282 12.78 -31.60 2.43
C ASP A 282 13.28 -32.58 3.51
N HIS A 283 14.59 -32.62 3.74
CA HIS A 283 15.25 -33.49 4.70
C HIS A 283 15.55 -32.83 6.06
N ASP A 284 15.32 -31.52 6.22
CA ASP A 284 15.46 -30.88 7.53
C ASP A 284 14.35 -31.37 8.49
N PRO A 285 14.68 -31.72 9.76
CA PRO A 285 13.70 -32.24 10.70
C PRO A 285 12.50 -31.34 10.98
N PHE A 286 12.61 -30.02 10.83
CA PHE A 286 11.51 -29.07 11.03
C PHE A 286 10.80 -28.76 9.72
N TRP A 287 11.50 -28.21 8.71
CA TRP A 287 10.90 -27.79 7.44
C TRP A 287 10.31 -28.96 6.66
N GLY A 288 10.99 -30.11 6.64
CA GLY A 288 10.51 -31.35 6.03
C GLY A 288 9.25 -31.93 6.69
N SER A 289 8.84 -31.42 7.87
CA SER A 289 7.57 -31.81 8.51
C SER A 289 6.33 -31.04 7.99
N PHE A 290 6.53 -30.06 7.11
CA PHE A 290 5.47 -29.25 6.48
C PHE A 290 5.52 -29.34 4.94
N PRO A 291 4.39 -29.24 4.22
CA PRO A 291 4.35 -29.00 2.78
C PRO A 291 4.86 -27.60 2.39
N PRO A 292 5.34 -27.36 1.15
CA PRO A 292 5.99 -26.10 0.75
C PRO A 292 5.19 -24.82 1.03
N GLY A 293 3.86 -24.84 0.84
CA GLY A 293 3.00 -23.67 1.13
C GLY A 293 2.94 -23.31 2.62
N GLU A 294 2.97 -24.31 3.50
CA GLU A 294 3.00 -24.12 4.96
C GLU A 294 4.39 -23.60 5.41
N ARG A 295 5.48 -24.10 4.80
CA ARG A 295 6.84 -23.57 5.04
C ARG A 295 6.91 -22.06 4.74
N ARG A 296 6.35 -21.62 3.61
CA ARG A 296 6.27 -20.19 3.24
C ARG A 296 5.39 -19.38 4.21
N ALA A 297 4.27 -19.94 4.67
CA ALA A 297 3.43 -19.27 5.67
C ALA A 297 4.16 -19.07 7.02
N ILE A 298 4.90 -20.08 7.49
CA ILE A 298 5.70 -20.01 8.72
C ILE A 298 6.84 -18.98 8.57
N ALA A 299 7.59 -19.02 7.46
CA ALA A 299 8.66 -18.06 7.19
C ALA A 299 8.15 -16.62 7.04
N GLY A 300 7.00 -16.43 6.39
CA GLY A 300 6.32 -15.14 6.29
C GLY A 300 5.87 -14.59 7.65
N ALA A 301 5.35 -15.45 8.53
CA ALA A 301 4.98 -15.07 9.89
C ALA A 301 6.22 -14.70 10.75
N LEU A 302 7.34 -15.42 10.59
CA LEU A 302 8.62 -15.05 11.20
C LEU A 302 9.12 -13.70 10.68
N ALA A 303 9.08 -13.47 9.36
CA ALA A 303 9.47 -12.20 8.74
C ALA A 303 8.63 -11.02 9.24
N ALA A 304 7.30 -11.19 9.36
CA ALA A 304 6.40 -10.18 9.91
C ALA A 304 6.69 -9.81 11.37
N MET A 305 7.33 -10.70 12.14
CA MET A 305 7.81 -10.44 13.50
C MET A 305 9.25 -9.91 13.55
N GLY A 306 9.88 -9.62 12.41
CA GLY A 306 11.27 -9.15 12.31
C GLY A 306 12.33 -10.26 12.27
N HIS A 307 11.94 -11.51 12.09
CA HIS A 307 12.81 -12.70 12.02
C HIS A 307 12.84 -13.29 10.60
N GLY A 308 13.00 -12.42 9.59
CA GLY A 308 13.05 -12.81 8.18
C GLY A 308 14.41 -13.40 7.79
N PHE A 309 14.40 -14.23 6.74
CA PHE A 309 15.62 -14.77 6.13
C PHE A 309 16.53 -13.66 5.58
N ASP A 310 17.83 -13.74 5.83
CA ASP A 310 18.84 -12.77 5.39
C ASP A 310 19.19 -12.88 3.89
N GLY A 311 19.13 -14.08 3.31
CA GLY A 311 19.61 -14.41 1.97
C GLY A 311 20.87 -15.29 1.95
N SER A 312 21.50 -15.56 3.10
CA SER A 312 22.80 -16.20 3.27
C SER A 312 22.84 -17.38 4.26
N GLY A 313 21.68 -17.81 4.76
CA GLY A 313 21.54 -18.93 5.70
C GLY A 313 21.15 -18.53 7.13
N GLY A 314 20.91 -17.24 7.37
CA GLY A 314 20.72 -16.67 8.70
C GLY A 314 19.42 -15.85 8.86
N PHE A 315 19.37 -15.12 9.97
CA PHE A 315 18.28 -14.20 10.29
C PHE A 315 18.70 -12.76 10.03
N THR A 316 17.78 -11.96 9.50
CA THR A 316 18.00 -10.53 9.24
C THR A 316 18.47 -9.82 10.51
N GLY A 317 19.70 -9.29 10.48
CA GLY A 317 20.32 -8.61 11.63
C GLY A 317 20.76 -9.55 12.76
N ASP A 318 21.16 -10.79 12.44
CA ASP A 318 21.68 -11.81 13.36
C ASP A 318 20.75 -12.12 14.55
N ARG A 319 19.44 -11.90 14.36
CA ARG A 319 18.43 -11.98 15.42
C ARG A 319 17.51 -13.19 15.22
N PRO A 320 17.87 -14.39 15.70
CA PRO A 320 16.95 -15.52 15.70
C PRO A 320 15.77 -15.29 16.66
N PRO A 321 14.62 -15.94 16.40
CA PRO A 321 13.46 -15.91 17.29
C PRO A 321 13.72 -16.75 18.55
N ASP A 322 13.00 -16.44 19.63
CA ASP A 322 12.85 -17.38 20.75
C ASP A 322 11.79 -18.45 20.45
N GLY A 323 11.71 -19.48 21.30
CA GLY A 323 10.76 -20.59 21.12
C GLY A 323 9.28 -20.19 21.22
N ARG A 324 8.95 -19.09 21.92
CA ARG A 324 7.60 -18.52 21.96
C ARG A 324 7.29 -17.78 20.66
N GLN A 325 8.27 -17.07 20.09
CA GLN A 325 8.12 -16.41 18.79
C GLN A 325 7.93 -17.43 17.66
N LEU A 326 8.69 -18.54 17.66
CA LEU A 326 8.42 -19.65 16.73
C LEU A 326 7.02 -20.25 16.93
N ALA A 327 6.60 -20.46 18.19
CA ALA A 327 5.25 -20.95 18.48
C ALA A 327 4.14 -19.99 17.99
N MET A 328 4.37 -18.67 18.03
CA MET A 328 3.45 -17.67 17.46
C MET A 328 3.45 -17.69 15.92
N ALA A 329 4.60 -17.91 15.26
CA ALA A 329 4.67 -18.07 13.80
C ALA A 329 3.91 -19.31 13.33
N LEU A 330 4.11 -20.45 14.01
CA LEU A 330 3.37 -21.69 13.79
C LEU A 330 1.86 -21.47 13.94
N GLY A 331 1.43 -20.81 15.02
CA GLY A 331 0.02 -20.47 15.25
C GLY A 331 -0.57 -19.58 14.16
N HIS A 332 0.18 -18.60 13.65
CA HIS A 332 -0.25 -17.74 12.55
C HIS A 332 -0.37 -18.49 11.21
N ALA A 333 0.50 -19.48 10.99
CA ALA A 333 0.41 -20.41 9.85
C ALA A 333 -0.69 -21.50 10.02
N GLY A 334 -1.40 -21.53 11.16
CA GLY A 334 -2.50 -22.49 11.42
C GLY A 334 -2.08 -23.77 12.14
N HIS A 335 -0.84 -23.88 12.61
CA HIS A 335 -0.31 -25.04 13.31
C HIS A 335 -0.36 -24.89 14.83
N ASP A 336 -0.80 -25.96 15.51
CA ASP A 336 -0.64 -26.12 16.96
C ASP A 336 0.83 -26.50 17.27
N PRO A 337 1.60 -25.65 17.98
CA PRO A 337 3.00 -25.92 18.31
C PRO A 337 3.20 -27.19 19.15
N MET A 338 2.19 -27.64 19.89
CA MET A 338 2.24 -28.89 20.68
C MET A 338 2.07 -30.15 19.83
N ARG A 339 1.73 -30.02 18.54
CA ARG A 339 1.57 -31.13 17.60
C ARG A 339 2.73 -31.26 16.60
N VAL A 340 3.59 -30.26 16.52
CA VAL A 340 4.83 -30.30 15.73
C VAL A 340 5.86 -31.17 16.46
N ARG A 341 6.31 -32.25 15.83
CA ARG A 341 7.18 -33.25 16.48
C ARG A 341 8.61 -32.76 16.76
N ASN A 342 9.12 -31.91 15.88
CA ASN A 342 10.54 -31.55 15.81
C ASN A 342 10.75 -30.04 15.97
N VAL A 343 10.11 -29.41 16.97
CA VAL A 343 10.28 -27.97 17.21
C VAL A 343 11.76 -27.66 17.56
N PRO A 344 12.48 -26.83 16.78
CA PRO A 344 13.87 -26.47 17.06
C PRO A 344 13.99 -25.54 18.26
N SER A 345 15.14 -25.62 18.94
CA SER A 345 15.41 -24.88 20.18
C SER A 345 16.90 -24.58 20.33
N GLY A 346 17.25 -23.42 20.89
CA GLY A 346 18.65 -23.04 21.12
C GLY A 346 19.41 -22.85 19.80
N THR A 347 20.58 -23.45 19.66
CA THR A 347 21.39 -23.36 18.42
C THR A 347 20.63 -23.83 17.18
N ARG A 348 19.83 -24.91 17.27
CA ARG A 348 18.99 -25.36 16.14
C ARG A 348 17.86 -24.38 15.75
N LEU A 349 17.55 -23.40 16.59
CA LEU A 349 16.64 -22.31 16.25
C LEU A 349 17.37 -21.10 15.66
N ALA A 350 18.66 -20.92 15.97
CA ALA A 350 19.53 -19.96 15.29
C ALA A 350 19.91 -20.44 13.88
N ASP A 351 20.21 -21.73 13.72
CA ASP A 351 20.57 -22.39 12.46
C ASP A 351 19.34 -22.66 11.56
N LEU A 352 18.14 -22.17 11.90
CA LEU A 352 16.87 -22.59 11.26
C LEU A 352 16.83 -22.34 9.73
N TYR A 353 17.52 -21.30 9.25
CA TYR A 353 17.60 -20.98 7.83
C TYR A 353 18.89 -21.46 7.15
N ARG A 354 19.79 -22.20 7.84
CA ARG A 354 21.16 -22.51 7.37
C ARG A 354 21.23 -23.17 6.00
N GLU A 355 20.24 -24.00 5.69
CA GLU A 355 20.14 -24.78 4.45
C GLU A 355 18.95 -24.33 3.57
N VAL A 356 18.33 -23.19 3.90
CA VAL A 356 17.28 -22.53 3.12
C VAL A 356 17.93 -21.61 2.09
N SER A 357 17.37 -21.57 0.88
CA SER A 357 17.85 -20.72 -0.22
C SER A 357 16.71 -19.88 -0.81
N VAL A 358 17.01 -18.99 -1.75
CA VAL A 358 15.99 -18.18 -2.44
C VAL A 358 15.55 -18.90 -3.72
N ALA A 359 14.25 -19.19 -3.83
CA ALA A 359 13.65 -19.84 -5.00
C ALA A 359 13.43 -18.83 -6.16
N ALA A 360 14.50 -18.15 -6.58
CA ALA A 360 14.44 -17.05 -7.54
C ALA A 360 13.89 -17.47 -8.92
N GLY A 361 14.23 -18.68 -9.39
CA GLY A 361 13.66 -19.26 -10.62
C GLY A 361 12.15 -19.50 -10.54
N GLU A 362 11.63 -19.95 -9.39
CA GLU A 362 10.19 -20.12 -9.19
C GLU A 362 9.48 -18.76 -9.14
N TYR A 363 10.05 -17.78 -8.43
CA TYR A 363 9.54 -16.41 -8.39
C TYR A 363 9.40 -15.80 -9.80
N VAL A 364 10.43 -15.95 -10.64
CA VAL A 364 10.37 -15.51 -12.05
C VAL A 364 9.32 -16.29 -12.84
N THR A 365 9.24 -17.60 -12.67
CA THR A 365 8.28 -18.47 -13.39
C THR A 365 6.83 -18.13 -13.05
N GLU A 366 6.50 -17.86 -11.79
CA GLU A 366 5.16 -17.47 -11.38
C GLU A 366 4.80 -16.01 -11.73
N ARG A 367 5.76 -15.07 -11.66
CA ARG A 367 5.49 -13.63 -11.77
C ARG A 367 5.76 -13.01 -13.14
N SER A 368 6.62 -13.60 -13.96
CA SER A 368 7.12 -12.98 -15.20
C SER A 368 7.54 -14.01 -16.26
N GLY A 369 6.65 -14.95 -16.58
CA GLY A 369 6.89 -16.01 -17.57
C GLY A 369 7.19 -15.56 -19.02
N SER A 370 7.14 -14.25 -19.33
CA SER A 370 7.55 -13.70 -20.64
C SER A 370 8.76 -12.75 -20.59
N LEU A 371 9.23 -12.37 -19.39
CA LEU A 371 10.29 -11.38 -19.17
C LEU A 371 10.11 -10.06 -19.95
N SER A 372 8.87 -9.61 -20.18
CA SER A 372 8.65 -8.32 -20.86
C SER A 372 9.17 -7.15 -20.01
N LEU A 373 9.54 -6.03 -20.65
CA LEU A 373 10.11 -4.87 -19.95
C LEU A 373 9.22 -4.37 -18.80
N SER A 374 7.89 -4.43 -18.95
CA SER A 374 6.93 -4.07 -17.91
C SER A 374 6.86 -5.11 -16.79
N GLU A 375 6.83 -6.41 -17.11
CA GLU A 375 6.81 -7.47 -16.09
C GLU A 375 8.10 -7.47 -15.27
N THR A 376 9.28 -7.42 -15.91
CA THR A 376 10.57 -7.44 -15.21
C THR A 376 10.74 -6.21 -14.31
N ARG A 377 10.33 -5.01 -14.76
CA ARG A 377 10.38 -3.78 -13.94
C ARG A 377 9.40 -3.84 -12.77
N ALA A 378 8.23 -4.42 -12.93
CA ALA A 378 7.31 -4.68 -11.81
C ALA A 378 7.88 -5.74 -10.84
N LEU A 379 8.54 -6.77 -11.36
CA LEU A 379 9.12 -7.88 -10.61
C LEU A 379 10.29 -7.45 -9.70
N VAL A 380 11.13 -6.50 -10.13
CA VAL A 380 12.22 -5.93 -9.30
C VAL A 380 11.82 -4.66 -8.53
N GLY A 381 10.61 -4.15 -8.76
CA GLY A 381 10.02 -3.02 -8.02
C GLY A 381 10.90 -1.76 -8.02
N SER A 382 11.14 -1.21 -6.82
CA SER A 382 11.91 0.03 -6.64
C SER A 382 13.36 -0.05 -7.12
N ARG A 383 13.96 -1.25 -7.19
CA ARG A 383 15.31 -1.45 -7.75
C ARG A 383 15.37 -1.30 -9.28
N ALA A 384 14.22 -1.15 -9.96
CA ALA A 384 14.21 -0.83 -11.39
C ALA A 384 14.95 0.49 -11.69
N SER A 385 14.89 1.48 -10.81
CA SER A 385 15.53 2.79 -11.04
C SER A 385 17.07 2.73 -11.10
N SER A 386 17.70 1.78 -10.40
CA SER A 386 19.16 1.59 -10.42
C SER A 386 19.66 0.78 -11.63
N LEU A 387 18.78 0.12 -12.37
CA LEU A 387 19.13 -0.74 -13.51
C LEU A 387 19.00 -0.01 -14.88
N GLY A 388 19.19 1.31 -14.91
CA GLY A 388 18.98 2.18 -16.08
C GLY A 388 19.53 1.64 -17.40
N GLY A 389 20.85 1.44 -17.48
CA GLY A 389 21.53 0.95 -18.70
C GLY A 389 21.20 -0.50 -19.10
N LEU A 390 20.57 -1.28 -18.21
CA LEU A 390 20.01 -2.60 -18.55
C LEU A 390 18.65 -2.48 -19.24
N TRP A 391 17.87 -1.42 -18.96
CA TRP A 391 16.62 -1.16 -19.68
C TRP A 391 16.85 -0.62 -21.09
N GLU A 392 17.91 0.15 -21.31
CA GLU A 392 18.30 0.68 -22.62
C GLU A 392 18.65 -0.43 -23.63
N ARG A 393 19.12 -1.58 -23.13
CA ARG A 393 19.52 -2.76 -23.92
C ARG A 393 18.57 -3.95 -23.73
N TRP A 394 17.39 -3.74 -23.15
CA TRP A 394 16.57 -4.82 -22.57
C TRP A 394 16.19 -5.91 -23.57
N ASP A 395 15.81 -5.59 -24.79
CA ASP A 395 15.29 -6.62 -25.71
C ASP A 395 16.37 -7.62 -26.12
N ARG A 396 17.60 -7.18 -26.43
CA ARG A 396 18.76 -8.07 -26.67
C ARG A 396 19.12 -8.87 -25.41
N ILE A 397 19.04 -8.25 -24.22
CA ILE A 397 19.27 -8.93 -22.93
C ILE A 397 18.23 -10.04 -22.71
N ARG A 398 16.95 -9.73 -22.95
CA ARG A 398 15.80 -10.64 -22.81
C ARG A 398 15.87 -11.82 -23.76
N GLU A 399 16.27 -11.59 -25.01
CA GLU A 399 16.46 -12.65 -26.02
C GLU A 399 17.53 -13.65 -25.55
N ALA A 400 18.69 -13.17 -25.12
CA ALA A 400 19.76 -14.01 -24.57
C ALA A 400 19.35 -14.73 -23.27
N LEU A 401 18.59 -14.07 -22.38
CA LEU A 401 18.06 -14.68 -21.14
C LEU A 401 17.01 -15.77 -21.39
N LEU A 402 16.25 -15.68 -22.48
CA LEU A 402 15.21 -16.65 -22.87
C LEU A 402 15.72 -17.78 -23.78
N GLY A 403 16.98 -17.73 -24.21
CA GLY A 403 17.52 -18.68 -25.19
C GLY A 403 16.86 -18.52 -26.56
N ALA A 404 16.69 -17.28 -27.01
CA ALA A 404 16.53 -17.00 -28.44
C ALA A 404 17.91 -17.02 -29.09
N ASP A 405 18.05 -17.81 -30.15
CA ASP A 405 19.30 -17.96 -30.89
C ASP A 405 19.63 -16.63 -31.60
N PRO A 406 20.83 -16.03 -31.41
CA PRO A 406 21.20 -14.79 -32.09
C PRO A 406 21.26 -15.04 -33.60
N ALA A 407 20.26 -14.50 -34.31
CA ALA A 407 19.82 -14.97 -35.63
C ALA A 407 20.93 -15.25 -36.66
N GLU A 408 20.78 -16.36 -37.39
CA GLU A 408 21.48 -16.55 -38.67
C GLU A 408 21.17 -15.36 -39.61
N PRO A 409 22.17 -14.86 -40.36
CA PRO A 409 22.00 -13.69 -41.22
C PRO A 409 21.13 -13.98 -42.45
N SER A 410 20.35 -12.99 -42.87
CA SER A 410 19.64 -12.93 -44.16
C SER A 410 19.60 -11.50 -44.69
#